data_AF-A0A0G3H4T1-F1
#
_entry.id   AF-A0A0G3H4T1-F1
#
_cell.length_a   1.000
_cell.length_b   1.000
_cell.length_c   1.000
_cell.angle_alpha   90.00
_cell.angle_beta   90.00
_cell.angle_gamma   90.00
#
_symmetry.space_group_name_H-M   'P 1'
#
loop_
_entity.id
_entity.type
_entity.pdbx_description
1 polymer ?
#
loop_
_entity_poly.entity_id
_entity_poly.type
_entity_poly.pdbx_seq_one_letter_code
_entity_poly.pdbx_strand_id
1 'polypeptide(L)'
;MLTWILLILLLAALVVLGTWLWGRIFGRGEILEPVDNRNQIEANRLAVARGAMRDVQFEIVPRGYRPEQVDDVIAHLEWQLAQERSNRGAEKV
;
A
#
# COMPACT_ATOMS: atom_id res chain seq x y z
N MET A 1 22.44 -20.22 -49.65
CA MET A 1 21.08 -20.47 -49.12
C MET A 1 21.12 -21.12 -47.75
N LEU A 2 21.80 -22.26 -47.57
CA LEU A 2 21.92 -22.95 -46.28
C LEU A 2 22.46 -22.06 -45.14
N THR A 3 23.51 -21.28 -45.40
CA THR A 3 24.11 -20.36 -44.40
C THR A 3 23.12 -19.30 -43.89
N TRP A 4 22.26 -18.78 -44.78
CA TRP A 4 21.24 -17.80 -44.43
C TRP A 4 20.14 -18.41 -43.56
N ILE A 5 19.73 -19.64 -43.88
CA ILE A 5 18.76 -20.40 -43.08
C ILE A 5 19.31 -20.67 -41.67
N LEU A 6 20.57 -21.09 -41.57
CA LEU A 6 21.26 -21.27 -40.28
C LEU A 6 21.33 -19.98 -39.47
N LEU A 7 21.64 -18.86 -40.12
CA LEU A 7 21.70 -17.55 -39.46
C LEU A 7 20.33 -17.14 -38.89
N ILE A 8 19.26 -17.33 -39.66
CA ILE A 8 17.89 -17.03 -39.20
C ILE A 8 17.51 -17.90 -37.99
N LEU A 9 17.81 -19.20 -38.03
CA LEU A 9 17.53 -20.12 -36.92
C LEU A 9 18.31 -19.75 -35.66
N LEU A 10 19.59 -19.40 -35.80
CA LEU A 10 20.42 -18.95 -34.68
C LEU A 10 19.86 -17.67 -34.06
N LEU A 11 19.43 -16.72 -34.90
CA LEU A 11 18.89 -15.45 -34.44
C LEU A 11 17.54 -15.63 -33.73
N ALA A 12 16.67 -16.49 -34.27
CA ALA A 12 15.42 -16.87 -33.63
C ALA A 12 15.65 -17.53 -32.26
N ALA A 13 16.61 -18.45 -32.17
CA ALA A 13 16.98 -19.09 -30.90
C ALA A 13 17.49 -18.06 -29.88
N LEU A 14 18.30 -17.10 -30.31
CA LEU A 14 18.82 -16.03 -29.45
C LEU A 14 17.72 -15.10 -28.96
N VAL A 15 16.74 -14.77 -29.80
CA VAL A 15 15.57 -13.97 -29.41
C VAL A 15 14.73 -14.70 -28.38
N VAL A 16 14.46 -15.99 -28.57
CA VAL A 16 13.69 -16.81 -27.61
C VAL A 16 14.43 -16.92 -26.28
N LEU A 17 15.73 -17.21 -26.29
CA LEU A 17 16.52 -17.29 -25.06
C LEU A 17 16.60 -15.94 -24.35
N GLY A 18 16.83 -14.87 -25.10
CA GLY A 18 16.94 -13.51 -24.57
C GLY A 18 15.64 -13.07 -23.90
N THR A 19 14.51 -13.24 -24.59
CA THR A 19 13.19 -12.90 -24.04
C THR A 19 12.82 -13.76 -22.82
N TRP A 20 13.11 -15.05 -22.84
CA TRP A 20 12.89 -15.93 -21.70
C TRP A 20 13.74 -15.55 -20.49
N LEU A 21 15.03 -15.27 -20.72
CA LEU A 21 15.96 -14.87 -19.66
C LEU A 21 15.58 -13.52 -19.06
N TRP A 22 15.20 -12.56 -19.91
CA TRP A 22 14.74 -11.24 -19.44
C TRP A 22 13.46 -11.37 -18.62
N GLY A 23 12.49 -12.17 -19.06
CA GLY A 23 11.27 -12.44 -18.30
C GLY A 23 11.54 -13.12 -16.94
N ARG A 24 12.61 -13.93 -16.85
CA ARG A 24 13.05 -14.56 -15.60
C ARG A 24 13.79 -13.59 -14.67
N ILE A 25 14.65 -12.73 -15.21
CA ILE A 25 15.49 -11.80 -14.42
C ILE A 25 14.69 -10.58 -13.95
N PHE A 26 13.92 -9.95 -14.84
CA PHE A 26 13.15 -8.75 -14.51
C PHE A 26 11.81 -9.07 -13.84
N GLY A 27 11.42 -10.34 -13.79
CA GLY A 27 10.11 -10.78 -13.32
C GLY A 27 8.99 -10.34 -14.27
N ARG A 28 7.85 -11.02 -14.22
CA ARG A 28 6.65 -10.67 -15.01
C ARG A 28 5.95 -9.42 -14.44
N GLY A 29 6.70 -8.39 -14.05
CA GLY A 29 6.16 -7.20 -13.37
C GLY A 29 5.11 -7.59 -12.32
N GLU A 30 5.33 -8.69 -11.60
CA GLU A 30 4.34 -9.25 -10.68
C GLU A 30 4.14 -8.18 -9.61
N ILE A 31 2.96 -7.56 -9.72
CA ILE A 31 2.43 -6.52 -8.85
C ILE A 31 2.71 -7.00 -7.43
N LEU A 32 3.50 -6.21 -6.71
CA LEU A 32 3.88 -6.43 -5.31
C LEU A 32 2.77 -7.18 -4.57
N GLU A 33 3.11 -8.32 -3.98
CA GLU A 33 2.19 -9.09 -3.14
C GLU A 33 1.45 -8.11 -2.20
N PRO A 34 0.11 -8.12 -2.16
CA PRO A 34 -0.62 -7.22 -1.27
C PRO A 34 -0.12 -7.45 0.15
N VAL A 35 0.44 -6.42 0.77
CA VAL A 35 0.87 -6.48 2.18
C VAL A 35 -0.34 -6.86 3.02
N ASP A 36 -0.21 -7.89 3.85
CA ASP A 36 -1.29 -8.32 4.74
C ASP A 36 -1.51 -7.27 5.84
N ASN A 37 -2.48 -6.39 5.59
CA ASN A 37 -2.80 -5.26 6.46
C ASN A 37 -3.71 -5.62 7.65
N ARG A 38 -4.08 -6.90 7.84
CA ARG A 38 -4.99 -7.31 8.92
C ARG A 38 -4.47 -6.90 10.31
N ASN A 39 -3.17 -7.06 10.53
CA ASN A 39 -2.54 -6.70 11.80
C ASN A 39 -2.57 -5.19 12.05
N GLN A 40 -2.35 -4.37 11.02
CA GLN A 40 -2.38 -2.92 11.15
C GLN A 40 -3.80 -2.40 11.38
N ILE A 41 -4.80 -2.97 10.72
CA ILE A 41 -6.21 -2.62 10.93
C ILE A 41 -6.63 -2.89 12.37
N GLU A 42 -6.24 -4.02 12.94
CA GLU A 42 -6.57 -4.36 14.33
C GLU A 42 -5.82 -3.45 15.32
N ALA A 43 -4.54 -3.18 15.09
CA ALA A 43 -3.75 -2.25 15.90
C ALA A 43 -4.40 -0.84 15.93
N ASN A 44 -4.87 -0.35 14.78
CA ASN A 44 -5.57 0.92 14.68
C ASN A 44 -6.88 0.94 15.47
N ARG A 45 -7.68 -0.14 15.42
CA ARG A 45 -8.91 -0.24 16.23
C ARG A 45 -8.61 -0.17 17.72
N LEU A 46 -7.58 -0.87 18.16
CA LEU A 46 -7.15 -0.86 19.56
C LEU A 46 -6.63 0.51 19.99
N ALA A 47 -5.88 1.21 19.13
CA ALA A 47 -5.41 2.56 19.37
C ALA A 47 -6.59 3.55 19.54
N VAL A 48 -7.56 3.50 18.63
CA VAL A 48 -8.79 4.31 18.69
C VAL A 48 -9.58 4.00 19.97
N ALA A 49 -9.75 2.71 20.31
CA ALA A 49 -10.49 2.29 21.50
C ALA A 49 -9.87 2.82 22.80
N ARG A 50 -8.53 2.95 22.86
CA ARG A 50 -7.80 3.52 24.00
C ARG A 50 -7.67 5.03 23.95
N GLY A 51 -8.17 5.69 22.91
CA GLY A 51 -8.02 7.13 22.70
C GLY A 51 -6.61 7.56 22.31
N ALA A 52 -5.75 6.64 21.88
CA ALA A 52 -4.38 6.92 21.44
C ALA A 52 -4.35 7.20 19.94
N MET A 53 -5.02 8.27 19.49
CA MET A 53 -5.16 8.60 18.06
C MET A 53 -3.82 8.80 17.35
N ARG A 54 -2.79 9.22 18.08
CA ARG A 54 -1.42 9.41 17.58
C ARG A 54 -0.71 8.10 17.20
N ASP A 55 -1.21 6.96 17.66
CA ASP A 55 -0.63 5.65 17.40
C ASP A 55 -1.23 4.97 16.16
N VAL A 56 -2.26 5.58 15.54
CA VAL A 56 -2.91 5.07 14.33
C VAL A 56 -1.97 5.26 13.14
N GLN A 57 -1.79 4.22 12.33
CA GLN A 57 -0.89 4.22 11.18
C GLN A 57 -1.58 3.69 9.92
N PHE A 58 -1.27 4.29 8.77
CA PHE A 58 -1.80 3.89 7.48
C PHE A 58 -0.67 3.58 6.51
N GLU A 59 -0.81 2.49 5.76
CA GLU A 59 0.08 2.19 4.63
C GLU A 59 -0.14 3.17 3.47
N ILE A 60 0.95 3.63 2.86
CA ILE A 60 0.91 4.44 1.63
C ILE A 60 0.86 3.52 0.43
N VAL A 61 -0.23 3.58 -0.32
CA VAL A 61 -0.45 2.77 -1.53
C VAL A 61 -0.48 3.66 -2.78
N PRO A 62 -0.17 3.12 -3.98
CA PRO A 62 -0.10 3.90 -5.22
C PRO A 62 -1.37 4.68 -5.58
N ARG A 63 -2.53 4.22 -5.11
CA ARG A 63 -3.83 4.88 -5.26
C ARG A 63 -4.54 4.89 -3.92
N GLY A 64 -4.17 5.84 -3.06
CA GLY A 64 -4.78 6.06 -1.75
C GLY A 64 -5.17 7.53 -1.54
N TYR A 65 -5.79 7.81 -0.40
CA TYR A 65 -5.99 9.19 0.04
C TYR A 65 -4.66 9.84 0.39
N ARG A 66 -4.58 11.16 0.24
CA ARG A 66 -3.38 11.91 0.61
C ARG A 66 -3.24 11.93 2.14
N PRO A 67 -2.05 11.67 2.70
CA PRO A 67 -1.83 11.67 4.14
C PRO A 67 -2.34 12.95 4.82
N GLU A 68 -2.03 14.11 4.25
CA GLU A 68 -2.42 15.41 4.80
C GLU A 68 -3.94 15.61 4.91
N GLN A 69 -4.72 15.00 4.01
CA GLN A 69 -6.19 15.06 4.05
C GLN A 69 -6.76 14.15 5.14
N VAL A 70 -6.15 12.97 5.32
CA VAL A 70 -6.56 12.02 6.36
C VAL A 70 -6.23 12.59 7.73
N ASP A 71 -5.04 13.15 7.90
CA ASP A 71 -4.58 13.74 9.16
C ASP A 71 -5.47 14.92 9.60
N ASP A 72 -5.85 15.82 8.68
CA ASP A 72 -6.74 16.94 8.96
C ASP A 72 -8.13 16.48 9.45
N VAL A 73 -8.71 15.49 8.77
CA VAL A 73 -10.00 14.90 9.16
C VAL A 73 -9.92 14.25 10.54
N ILE A 74 -8.88 13.45 10.81
CA ILE A 74 -8.69 12.79 12.11
C ILE A 74 -8.51 13.82 13.22
N ALA A 75 -7.70 14.86 13.01
CA ALA A 75 -7.48 15.93 13.97
C ALA A 75 -8.79 16.67 14.29
N HIS A 76 -9.61 16.97 13.28
CA HIS A 76 -10.89 17.62 13.49
C HIS A 76 -11.88 16.73 14.25
N LEU A 77 -11.92 15.43 13.96
CA LEU A 77 -12.74 14.46 14.69
C LEU A 77 -12.29 14.31 16.15
N GLU A 78 -10.98 14.29 16.41
CA GLU A 78 -10.42 14.25 17.76
C GLU A 78 -10.84 15.50 18.56
N TRP A 79 -10.76 16.68 17.93
CA TRP A 79 -11.22 17.93 18.53
C TRP A 79 -12.71 17.89 18.88
N GLN A 80 -13.57 17.42 17.98
CA GLN A 80 -15.01 17.28 18.26
C GLN A 80 -15.29 16.31 19.41
N LEU A 81 -14.61 15.15 19.45
CA LEU A 81 -14.76 14.20 20.56
C LEU A 81 -14.32 14.79 21.90
N ALA A 82 -13.26 15.61 21.92
CA ALA A 82 -12.79 16.28 23.13
C ALA A 82 -13.82 17.30 23.66
N GLN A 83 -14.47 18.04 22.77
CA GLN A 83 -15.54 18.98 23.13
C GLN A 83 -16.75 18.25 23.72
N GLU A 84 -17.21 17.18 23.06
CA GLU A 84 -18.33 16.35 23.52
C GLU A 84 -18.10 15.74 24.91
N ARG A 85 -16.88 15.25 25.16
CA ARG A 85 -16.50 14.72 26.48
C ARG A 85 -16.51 15.81 27.55
N SER A 86 -16.04 17.01 27.20
CA SER A 86 -16.04 18.16 28.11
C SER A 86 -17.45 18.62 28.44
N ASN A 87 -18.34 18.67 27.44
CA ASN A 87 -19.72 19.10 27.60
C ASN A 87 -20.53 18.12 28.46
N ARG A 88 -20.36 16.80 28.28
CA ARG A 88 -20.97 15.78 29.15
C ARG A 88 -20.42 15.77 30.58
N GLY A 89 -19.18 16.22 30.77
CA GLY A 89 -18.61 16.42 32.09
C GLY A 89 -19.27 17.59 32.83
N ALA A 90 -19.58 18.67 32.11
CA ALA A 90 -20.22 19.86 32.67
C ALA A 90 -21.72 19.65 33.02
N GLU A 91 -22.44 18.79 32.30
CA GLU A 91 -23.85 18.48 32.58
C GLU A 91 -24.05 17.57 33.81
N LYS A 92 -23.00 16.87 34.26
CA LYS A 92 -23.03 15.97 35.41
C LYS A 92 -22.64 16.62 36.75
N VAL A 93 -22.31 17.91 36.76
CA VAL A 93 -21.97 18.72 37.94
C VAL A 93 -23.13 19.64 38.26
#